data_AF-A0A329R920-F1
#
_entry.id   AF-A0A329R920-F1
#
_cell.length_a   1.000
_cell.length_b   1.000
_cell.length_c   1.000
_cell.angle_alpha   90.00
_cell.angle_beta   90.00
_cell.angle_gamma   90.00
#
_symmetry.space_group_name_H-M   'P 1'
#
loop_
_entity.id
_entity.type
_entity.pdbx_description
1 polymer ?
#
loop_
_entity_poly.entity_id
_entity_poly.type
_entity_poly.pdbx_seq_one_letter_code
_entity_poly.pdbx_strand_id
1 'polypeptide(L)'
;MNRAELRHHTSLAPLRANATRWSSTFMVLERYVRIRDAIKRVNAVYDLVPKQAAHRRIVALVESLKTFNSVCKKLQEVSISMKSVRLVFDKMAEMSPVTGHYLRPDAEIIHSPAFESAVVKVCCYYIAHMLLKVALTDLCC
;
A
#
# COMPACT_ATOMS: atom_id res chain seq x y z
N MET A 1 6.87 -31.29 -3.76
CA MET A 1 8.20 -31.44 -4.42
C MET A 1 8.36 -30.31 -5.45
N ASN A 2 9.57 -29.97 -5.90
CA ASN A 2 9.97 -28.87 -6.83
C ASN A 2 10.75 -27.69 -6.20
N ARG A 3 10.96 -27.67 -4.87
CA ARG A 3 11.82 -26.66 -4.22
C ARG A 3 13.31 -26.84 -4.58
N ALA A 4 13.77 -28.10 -4.68
CA ALA A 4 15.14 -28.41 -5.05
C ALA A 4 15.45 -27.95 -6.48
N GLU A 5 14.56 -28.30 -7.42
CA GLU A 5 14.71 -27.91 -8.83
C GLU A 5 14.75 -26.38 -9.01
N LEU A 6 13.86 -25.66 -8.33
CA LEU A 6 13.83 -24.20 -8.40
C LEU A 6 15.13 -23.54 -7.90
N ARG A 7 15.87 -24.18 -6.97
CA ARG A 7 17.15 -23.66 -6.46
C ARG A 7 18.23 -23.59 -7.53
N HIS A 8 18.13 -24.39 -8.59
CA HIS A 8 19.03 -24.29 -9.74
C HIS A 8 18.83 -23.01 -10.57
N HIS A 9 17.70 -22.32 -10.37
CA HIS A 9 17.35 -21.12 -11.14
C HIS A 9 17.24 -19.84 -10.30
N THR A 10 17.04 -19.95 -8.99
CA THR A 10 16.99 -18.81 -8.08
C THR A 10 17.31 -19.22 -6.64
N SER A 11 17.94 -18.32 -5.88
CA SER A 11 18.14 -18.51 -4.43
C SER A 11 16.85 -18.38 -3.62
N LEU A 12 15.79 -17.84 -4.21
CA LEU A 12 14.53 -17.56 -3.52
C LEU A 12 13.61 -18.77 -3.54
N ALA A 13 12.96 -19.04 -2.40
CA ALA A 13 11.98 -20.11 -2.30
C ALA A 13 10.53 -19.60 -2.33
N PRO A 14 9.57 -20.42 -2.79
CA PRO A 14 8.16 -20.10 -2.70
C PRO A 14 7.73 -19.97 -1.24
N LEU A 15 6.86 -19.00 -0.98
CA LEU A 15 6.27 -18.74 0.33
C LEU A 15 4.86 -19.35 0.38
N ARG A 16 4.48 -19.85 1.57
CA ARG A 16 3.10 -20.24 1.87
C ARG A 16 2.41 -19.05 2.53
N ALA A 17 1.24 -18.66 2.03
CA ALA A 17 0.42 -17.63 2.66
C ALA A 17 -0.08 -18.11 4.03
N ASN A 18 -0.17 -17.21 5.01
CA ASN A 18 -0.88 -17.42 6.26
C ASN A 18 -2.24 -16.72 6.15
N ALA A 19 -3.32 -17.50 6.17
CA ALA A 19 -4.68 -17.00 5.95
C ALA A 19 -5.09 -15.86 6.89
N THR A 20 -4.51 -15.79 8.10
CA THR A 20 -4.88 -14.81 9.13
C THR A 20 -4.22 -13.44 8.92
N ARG A 21 -3.21 -13.30 8.04
CA ARG A 21 -2.44 -12.05 7.90
C ARG A 21 -2.32 -11.60 6.45
N TRP A 22 -2.94 -10.48 6.12
CA TRP A 22 -2.94 -9.88 4.79
C TRP A 22 -1.52 -9.59 4.25
N SER A 23 -0.58 -9.23 5.12
CA SER A 23 0.83 -8.99 4.75
C SER A 23 1.50 -10.25 4.18
N SER A 24 1.08 -11.44 4.63
CA SER A 24 1.60 -12.70 4.09
C SER A 24 1.11 -12.95 2.66
N THR A 25 -0.14 -12.62 2.35
CA THR A 25 -0.70 -12.68 0.99
C THR A 25 0.06 -11.73 0.06
N PHE A 26 0.31 -10.50 0.51
CA PHE A 26 1.14 -9.54 -0.23
C PHE A 26 2.56 -10.09 -0.49
N MET A 27 3.24 -10.61 0.54
CA MET A 27 4.59 -11.19 0.40
C MET A 27 4.63 -12.37 -0.57
N VAL A 28 3.59 -13.20 -0.62
CA VAL A 28 3.50 -14.31 -1.58
C VAL A 28 3.39 -13.81 -3.01
N LEU A 29 2.52 -12.82 -3.27
CA LEU A 29 2.37 -12.24 -4.60
C LEU A 29 3.64 -11.51 -5.04
N GLU A 30 4.26 -10.76 -4.15
CA GLU A 30 5.54 -10.09 -4.41
C GLU A 30 6.63 -11.12 -4.72
N ARG A 31 6.74 -12.19 -3.91
CA ARG A 31 7.69 -13.28 -4.16
C ARG A 31 7.43 -13.94 -5.51
N TYR A 32 6.17 -14.25 -5.83
CA TYR A 32 5.79 -14.83 -7.11
C TYR A 32 6.28 -14.00 -8.29
N VAL A 33 6.05 -12.68 -8.28
CA VAL A 33 6.51 -11.78 -9.35
C VAL A 33 8.03 -11.88 -9.52
N ARG A 34 8.81 -11.95 -8.42
CA ARG A 34 10.27 -12.06 -8.47
C ARG A 34 10.78 -13.41 -9.00
N ILE A 35 10.07 -14.51 -8.75
CA ILE A 35 10.52 -15.86 -9.11
C ILE A 35 9.85 -16.42 -10.37
N ARG A 36 8.90 -15.70 -10.98
CA ARG A 36 8.08 -16.19 -12.09
C ARG A 36 8.90 -16.83 -13.21
N ASP A 37 9.94 -16.15 -13.67
CA ASP A 37 10.72 -16.62 -14.81
C ASP A 37 11.58 -17.84 -14.45
N ALA A 38 11.95 -17.99 -13.18
CA ALA A 38 12.58 -19.21 -12.67
C ALA A 38 11.59 -20.36 -12.58
N ILE A 39 10.34 -20.13 -12.14
CA ILE A 39 9.29 -21.16 -12.10
C ILE A 39 8.99 -21.68 -13.51
N LYS A 40 9.00 -20.82 -14.53
CA LYS A 40 8.80 -21.23 -15.93
C LYS A 40 9.87 -22.19 -16.47
N ARG A 41 11.02 -22.31 -15.81
CA ARG A 41 12.08 -23.27 -16.19
C ARG A 41 11.86 -24.65 -15.56
N VAL A 42 10.96 -24.75 -14.58
CA VAL A 42 10.65 -26.00 -13.88
C VAL A 42 9.44 -26.66 -14.55
N ASN A 43 9.69 -27.65 -15.42
CA ASN A 43 8.66 -28.33 -16.22
C ASN A 43 7.46 -28.81 -15.38
N ALA A 44 7.73 -29.39 -14.20
CA ALA A 44 6.70 -29.95 -13.34
C ALA A 44 5.68 -28.93 -12.77
N VAL A 45 5.93 -27.61 -12.89
CA VAL A 45 5.01 -26.54 -12.44
C VAL A 45 4.72 -25.51 -13.53
N TYR A 46 5.21 -25.71 -14.75
CA TYR A 46 5.06 -24.76 -15.85
C TYR A 46 3.58 -24.44 -16.13
N ASP A 47 2.75 -25.49 -16.23
CA ASP A 47 1.32 -25.36 -16.54
C ASP A 47 0.51 -24.70 -15.41
N LEU A 48 1.08 -24.62 -14.20
CA LEU A 48 0.46 -23.96 -13.04
C LEU A 48 0.78 -22.45 -12.98
N VAL A 49 1.71 -21.96 -13.80
CA VAL A 49 2.08 -20.54 -13.81
C VAL A 49 0.94 -19.73 -14.45
N PRO A 50 0.46 -18.64 -13.80
CA PRO A 50 -0.53 -17.76 -14.39
C PRO A 50 -0.14 -17.29 -15.80
N LYS A 51 -1.08 -17.40 -16.75
CA LYS A 51 -0.94 -16.89 -18.13
C LYS A 51 -0.56 -15.40 -18.15
N GLN A 52 0.02 -14.93 -19.25
CA GLN A 52 0.55 -13.56 -19.37
C GLN A 52 -0.46 -12.47 -18.96
N ALA A 53 -1.74 -12.61 -19.33
CA ALA A 53 -2.80 -11.67 -18.93
C ALA A 53 -3.01 -11.63 -17.40
N ALA A 54 -3.11 -12.79 -16.75
CA ALA A 54 -3.23 -12.89 -15.30
C ALA A 54 -1.97 -12.38 -14.59
N HIS A 55 -0.78 -12.68 -15.11
CA HIS A 55 0.47 -12.15 -14.58
C HIS A 55 0.51 -10.61 -14.61
N ARG A 56 0.10 -9.96 -15.71
CA ARG A 56 0.02 -8.50 -15.78
C ARG A 56 -0.91 -7.92 -14.71
N ARG A 57 -2.06 -8.55 -14.47
CA ARG A 57 -2.99 -8.18 -13.39
C ARG A 57 -2.35 -8.34 -12.00
N ILE A 58 -1.60 -9.42 -11.77
CA ILE A 58 -0.90 -9.65 -10.51
C ILE A 58 0.19 -8.59 -10.29
N VAL A 59 0.96 -8.23 -11.33
CA VAL A 59 1.98 -7.17 -11.23
C VAL A 59 1.35 -5.84 -10.86
N ALA A 60 0.28 -5.44 -11.55
CA ALA A 60 -0.44 -4.20 -11.23
C ALA A 60 -0.97 -4.20 -9.79
N LEU A 61 -1.55 -5.33 -9.35
CA LEU A 61 -2.01 -5.50 -7.98
C LEU A 61 -0.88 -5.39 -6.95
N VAL A 62 0.28 -6.01 -7.21
CA VAL A 62 1.44 -5.96 -6.32
C VAL A 62 1.93 -4.52 -6.17
N GLU A 63 1.96 -3.73 -7.24
CA GLU A 63 2.33 -2.31 -7.16
C GLU A 63 1.34 -1.51 -6.31
N SER A 64 0.03 -1.72 -6.50
CA SER A 64 -0.97 -1.10 -5.60
C SER A 64 -0.73 -1.51 -4.14
N LEU A 65 -0.57 -2.79 -3.87
CA LEU A 65 -0.37 -3.31 -2.51
C LEU A 65 0.91 -2.80 -1.84
N LYS A 66 1.97 -2.50 -2.60
CA LYS A 66 3.18 -1.85 -2.05
C LYS A 66 2.86 -0.48 -1.46
N THR A 67 2.03 0.31 -2.12
CA THR A 67 1.58 1.62 -1.62
C THR A 67 0.74 1.47 -0.34
N PHE A 68 -0.20 0.53 -0.31
CA PHE A 68 -0.96 0.26 0.91
C PHE A 68 -0.06 -0.21 2.07
N ASN A 69 0.92 -1.06 1.79
CA ASN A 69 1.86 -1.54 2.78
C ASN A 69 2.79 -0.45 3.32
N SER A 70 3.25 0.49 2.49
CA SER A 70 4.04 1.63 2.96
C SER A 70 3.21 2.55 3.86
N VAL A 71 1.94 2.79 3.51
CA VAL A 71 0.99 3.54 4.34
C VAL A 71 0.78 2.84 5.68
N CYS A 72 0.48 1.53 5.71
CA CYS A 72 0.30 0.81 6.96
C CYS A 72 1.54 0.88 7.85
N LYS A 73 2.75 0.75 7.28
CA LYS A 73 4.00 0.92 8.03
C LYS A 73 4.17 2.33 8.59
N LYS A 74 3.86 3.35 7.77
CA LYS A 74 3.92 4.76 8.20
C LYS A 74 2.99 5.02 9.37
N LEU A 75 1.77 4.50 9.32
CA LEU A 75 0.77 4.63 10.39
C LEU A 75 1.16 3.90 11.69
N GLN A 76 2.06 2.93 11.62
CA GLN A 76 2.58 2.19 12.78
C GLN A 76 3.81 2.85 13.42
N GLU A 77 4.34 3.92 12.85
CA GLU A 77 5.45 4.66 13.45
C GLU A 77 5.03 5.33 14.76
N VAL A 78 5.81 5.14 15.83
CA VAL A 78 5.52 5.72 17.16
C VAL A 78 5.50 7.26 17.13
N SER A 79 6.26 7.86 16.22
CA SER A 79 6.41 9.31 16.10
C SER A 79 5.35 9.97 15.21
N ILE A 80 4.38 9.23 14.66
CA ILE A 80 3.40 9.82 13.73
C ILE A 80 2.41 10.71 14.49
N SER A 81 2.28 11.97 14.03
CA SER A 81 1.27 12.89 14.58
C SER A 81 -0.11 12.60 14.01
N MET A 82 -1.19 12.92 14.76
CA MET A 82 -2.56 12.77 14.26
C MET A 82 -2.83 13.62 13.01
N LYS A 83 -2.20 14.80 12.90
CA LYS A 83 -2.21 15.61 11.67
C LYS A 83 -1.65 14.82 10.48
N SER A 84 -0.51 14.15 10.66
CA SER A 84 0.10 13.32 9.62
C SER A 84 -0.76 12.11 9.27
N VAL A 85 -1.37 11.45 10.26
CA VAL A 85 -2.33 10.36 10.05
C VAL A 85 -3.47 10.84 9.14
N ARG A 86 -4.07 11.99 9.45
CA ARG A 86 -5.16 12.59 8.68
C ARG A 86 -4.76 12.83 7.22
N LEU A 87 -3.60 13.47 6.99
CA LEU A 87 -3.09 13.70 5.64
C LEU A 87 -2.85 12.41 4.85
N VAL A 88 -2.33 11.37 5.51
CA VAL A 88 -2.13 10.05 4.89
C VAL A 88 -3.48 9.43 4.51
N PHE A 89 -4.48 9.51 5.38
CA PHE A 89 -5.82 8.99 5.09
C PHE A 89 -6.53 9.76 3.98
N ASP A 90 -6.43 11.08 3.95
CA ASP A 90 -6.99 11.91 2.87
C ASP A 90 -6.35 11.53 1.54
N LYS A 91 -5.01 11.40 1.52
CA LYS A 91 -4.31 10.99 0.31
C LYS A 91 -4.67 9.59 -0.16
N MET A 92 -4.89 8.66 0.78
CA MET A 92 -5.34 7.31 0.44
C MET A 92 -6.75 7.28 -0.12
N ALA A 93 -7.66 8.09 0.43
CA ALA A 93 -9.02 8.22 -0.09
C ALA A 93 -9.03 8.82 -1.51
N GLU A 94 -8.14 9.77 -1.81
CA GLU A 94 -7.95 10.29 -3.17
C GLU A 94 -7.42 9.22 -4.14
N MET A 95 -6.36 8.50 -3.75
CA MET A 95 -5.72 7.50 -4.61
C MET A 95 -6.57 6.24 -4.78
N SER A 96 -7.40 5.92 -3.78
CA SER A 96 -8.27 4.75 -3.79
C SER A 96 -9.64 5.13 -3.23
N PRO A 97 -10.54 5.67 -4.08
CA PRO A 97 -11.86 6.18 -3.64
C PRO A 97 -12.71 5.15 -2.89
N VAL A 98 -12.53 3.86 -3.18
CA VAL A 98 -13.20 2.76 -2.46
C VAL A 98 -12.87 2.77 -0.96
N THR A 99 -11.74 3.32 -0.53
CA THR A 99 -11.37 3.43 0.90
C THR A 99 -12.04 4.61 1.60
N GLY A 100 -12.63 5.55 0.86
CA GLY A 100 -13.17 6.79 1.40
C GLY A 100 -14.20 6.59 2.51
N HIS A 101 -15.09 5.60 2.37
CA HIS A 101 -16.10 5.31 3.39
C HIS A 101 -15.53 4.87 4.74
N TYR A 102 -14.28 4.38 4.80
CA TYR A 102 -13.59 4.04 6.04
C TYR A 102 -12.66 5.14 6.54
N LEU A 103 -12.12 5.95 5.63
CA LEU A 103 -11.00 6.84 5.93
C LEU A 103 -11.42 8.28 6.13
N ARG A 104 -12.55 8.73 5.60
CA ARG A 104 -12.95 10.14 5.71
C ARG A 104 -13.19 10.56 7.17
N PRO A 105 -13.07 11.86 7.49
CA PRO A 105 -13.30 12.37 8.85
C PRO A 105 -14.71 12.13 9.39
N ASP A 106 -15.69 11.93 8.49
CA ASP A 106 -17.10 11.65 8.78
C ASP A 106 -17.44 10.15 8.74
N ALA A 107 -16.44 9.27 8.62
CA ALA A 107 -16.66 7.83 8.58
C ALA A 107 -17.24 7.29 9.91
N GLU A 108 -18.12 6.30 9.82
CA GLU A 108 -18.80 5.71 10.98
C GLU A 108 -17.84 5.07 12.00
N ILE A 109 -16.67 4.61 11.52
CA ILE A 109 -15.62 4.02 12.36
C ILE A 109 -14.94 5.05 13.30
N ILE A 110 -15.14 6.36 13.08
CA ILE A 110 -14.53 7.40 13.90
C ILE A 110 -15.13 7.41 15.31
N HIS A 111 -14.33 6.99 16.29
CA HIS A 111 -14.76 6.89 17.69
C HIS A 111 -15.08 8.24 18.35
N SER A 112 -14.35 9.30 18.00
CA SER A 112 -14.55 10.64 18.55
C SER A 112 -14.62 11.67 17.43
N PRO A 113 -15.83 11.94 16.88
CA PRO A 113 -16.01 12.90 15.79
C PRO A 113 -15.52 14.31 16.15
N ALA A 114 -15.66 14.73 17.40
CA ALA A 114 -15.18 16.03 17.87
C ALA A 114 -13.65 16.13 17.81
N PHE A 115 -12.94 15.08 18.22
CA PHE A 115 -11.48 15.02 18.14
C PHE A 115 -11.01 15.02 16.69
N GLU A 116 -11.61 14.19 15.84
CA GLU A 116 -11.27 14.13 14.41
C GLU A 116 -11.51 15.48 13.72
N SER A 117 -12.62 16.15 14.02
CA SER A 117 -12.91 17.50 13.52
C SER A 117 -11.86 18.52 13.95
N ALA A 118 -11.37 18.44 15.19
CA ALA A 118 -10.28 19.30 15.67
C ALA A 118 -8.98 19.05 14.89
N VAL A 119 -8.63 17.77 14.64
CA VAL A 119 -7.46 17.42 13.82
C VAL A 119 -7.59 17.96 12.40
N VAL A 120 -8.75 17.80 11.75
CA VAL A 120 -9.02 18.35 10.41
C VAL A 120 -8.85 19.87 10.38
N LYS A 121 -9.40 20.60 11.37
CA LYS A 121 -9.24 22.06 11.47
C LYS A 121 -7.76 22.47 11.58
N VAL A 122 -6.99 21.74 12.39
CA VAL A 122 -5.54 21.96 12.50
C VAL A 122 -4.87 21.70 11.14
N CYS A 123 -5.19 20.60 10.45
CA CYS A 123 -4.67 20.33 9.10
C CYS A 123 -4.95 21.47 8.11
N CYS A 124 -6.21 21.90 8.01
CA CYS A 124 -6.65 22.95 7.08
C CYS A 124 -5.98 24.30 7.37
N TYR A 125 -5.86 24.69 8.64
CA TYR A 125 -5.18 25.94 9.02
C TYR A 125 -3.71 25.97 8.58
N TYR A 126 -2.99 24.85 8.72
CA TYR A 126 -1.60 24.75 8.27
C TYR A 126 -1.46 24.81 6.74
N ILE A 127 -2.36 24.18 5.99
CA ILE A 127 -2.35 24.22 4.52
C ILE A 127 -2.63 25.64 4.03
N ALA A 128 -3.66 26.29 4.57
CA ALA A 128 -4.00 27.68 4.23
C ALA A 128 -2.81 28.62 4.50
N HIS A 129 -2.14 28.49 5.65
CA HIS A 129 -0.98 29.31 5.98
C HIS A 129 0.25 29.03 5.09
N MET A 130 0.50 27.77 4.69
CA MET A 130 1.56 27.47 3.71
C MET A 130 1.24 28.03 2.32
N LEU A 131 0.00 27.87 1.84
CA LEU A 131 -0.42 28.41 0.54
C LEU A 131 -0.36 29.93 0.53
N LEU A 132 -0.72 30.60 1.63
CA LEU A 132 -0.58 32.05 1.74
C LEU A 132 0.89 32.49 1.67
N LYS A 133 1.79 31.74 2.32
CA LYS A 133 3.24 32.01 2.26
C LYS A 133 3.80 31.81 0.85
N VAL A 134 3.42 30.74 0.17
CA VAL A 134 3.83 30.47 -1.22
C VAL A 134 3.31 31.56 -2.16
N ALA A 135 2.03 31.92 -2.04
CA ALA A 135 1.45 33.00 -2.84
C ALA A 135 2.14 34.35 -2.57
N LEU A 136 2.46 34.67 -1.31
CA LEU A 136 3.19 35.89 -0.98
C LEU A 136 4.64 35.87 -1.50
N THR A 137 5.31 34.71 -1.52
CA THR A 137 6.65 34.61 -2.13
C THR A 137 6.62 34.73 -3.65
N ASP A 138 5.58 34.21 -4.31
CA ASP A 138 5.40 34.32 -5.77
C ASP A 138 4.97 35.73 -6.21
N LEU A 139 4.33 36.51 -5.33
CA LEU A 139 4.01 37.93 -5.55
C LEU A 139 5.19 38.88 -5.23
N CYS A 140 6.24 38.40 -4.56
CA CYS A 140 7.46 39.16 -4.25
C CYS A 140 8.60 38.90 -5.24
N CYS A 141 8.36 38.19 -6.35
CA CYS A 141 9.29 38.02 -7.46
C CYS A 141 8.81 38.75 -8.72
#